data_AF-A0A0L0CRC7-F1
#
_entry.id   AF-A0A0L0CRC7-F1
#
_cell.length_a   1.000
_cell.length_b   1.000
_cell.length_c   1.000
_cell.angle_alpha   90.00
_cell.angle_beta   90.00
_cell.angle_gamma   90.00
#
_symmetry.space_group_name_H-M   'P 1'
#
loop_
_entity.id
_entity.type
_entity.pdbx_description
1 polymer ?
#
loop_
_entity_poly.entity_id
_entity_poly.type
_entity_poly.pdbx_seq_one_letter_code
_entity_poly.pdbx_strand_id
1 'polypeptide(L)'
;MLLRLNNRLDNVSPSIHIREGRVEVSFDYGRTWGTVCATHWSYREANVVCKQLNLGYAAFSNQTQQFGTSHRYPWNMVGTLCRGTEHSLRDCFRESQYPRVCNATNRNVAVVRCVEKLSDLTLGIQEIEQSAYLDTQPLQRLTCAMEENCLSRDAYRIILTQPQALRKLLRFTTRAENVGSADFSPYSNYEQWQWHQCHNHYHSMESFASFDVYNMSYQKVAQGHKASFCLMDTACKSGITPKYTCGNRTQGISIGCWDTYSTGLDCQWVDVTNLPANRTYILRIAINPEYMIGEVSFENNGAECLLHYTGERSTTRVTNCTRSPLWYNK
;
A
#
# COMPACT_ATOMS: atom_id res chain seq x y z
N MET A 1 -22.16 6.47 20.34
CA MET A 1 -20.76 6.82 20.63
C MET A 1 -20.49 8.11 19.92
N LEU A 2 -19.96 9.09 20.65
CA LEU A 2 -19.50 10.34 20.06
C LEU A 2 -18.01 10.23 19.75
N LEU A 3 -17.58 11.00 18.77
CA LEU A 3 -16.21 11.04 18.28
C LEU A 3 -15.81 12.51 18.16
N ARG A 4 -14.55 12.84 18.47
CA ARG A 4 -13.99 14.16 18.19
C ARG A 4 -12.50 14.08 17.93
N LEU A 5 -11.99 15.11 17.27
CA LEU A 5 -10.55 15.38 17.20
C LEU A 5 -10.19 16.42 18.26
N ASN A 6 -9.13 16.16 18.99
CA ASN A 6 -8.58 17.08 19.97
C ASN A 6 -7.16 17.47 19.55
N ASN A 7 -6.99 18.74 19.16
CA ASN A 7 -5.71 19.33 18.79
C ASN A 7 -5.10 20.19 19.89
N ARG A 8 -5.72 20.26 21.09
CA ARG A 8 -5.21 21.05 22.20
C ARG A 8 -3.93 20.42 22.72
N LEU A 9 -2.80 20.81 22.12
CA LEU A 9 -1.60 21.14 22.86
C LEU A 9 -2.00 22.40 23.64
N ASP A 10 -2.04 22.34 24.97
CA ASP A 10 -2.62 23.33 25.89
C ASP A 10 -2.76 24.79 25.32
N ASN A 11 -4.00 25.34 25.33
CA ASN A 11 -4.46 26.71 24.93
C ASN A 11 -4.64 27.10 23.43
N VAL A 12 -5.80 26.78 22.82
CA VAL A 12 -6.42 27.58 21.73
C VAL A 12 -7.98 27.48 21.74
N SER A 13 -8.64 28.58 21.32
CA SER A 13 -10.08 28.90 21.29
C SER A 13 -10.99 27.96 20.46
N PRO A 14 -12.32 27.86 20.72
CA PRO A 14 -13.21 26.82 20.19
C PRO A 14 -13.80 27.05 18.78
N SER A 15 -13.38 28.06 18.02
CA SER A 15 -14.08 28.48 16.79
C SER A 15 -13.48 27.99 15.47
N ILE A 16 -12.61 26.97 15.48
CA ILE A 16 -12.02 26.38 14.26
C ILE A 16 -12.47 24.93 14.14
N HIS A 17 -12.94 24.51 12.97
CA HIS A 17 -13.13 23.10 12.66
C HIS A 17 -11.78 22.39 12.67
N ILE A 18 -11.48 21.73 13.78
CA ILE A 18 -10.26 20.97 13.98
C ILE A 18 -10.27 19.80 12.98
N ARG A 19 -9.38 19.87 11.99
CA ARG A 19 -9.18 18.81 10.98
C ARG A 19 -8.01 17.89 11.31
N GLU A 20 -7.27 18.17 12.37
CA GLU A 20 -6.13 17.36 12.81
C GLU A 20 -6.17 17.18 14.30
N GLY A 21 -5.89 15.99 14.82
CA GLY A 21 -5.66 15.83 16.24
C GLY A 21 -5.79 14.40 16.72
N ARG A 22 -5.64 14.26 18.04
CA ARG A 22 -5.87 13.01 18.76
C ARG A 22 -7.33 12.60 18.65
N VAL A 23 -7.56 11.33 18.35
CA VAL A 23 -8.90 10.75 18.29
C VAL A 23 -9.40 10.44 19.70
N GLU A 24 -10.55 11.02 20.06
CA GLU A 24 -11.22 10.75 21.33
C GLU A 24 -12.65 10.24 21.08
N VAL A 25 -13.05 9.26 21.89
CA VAL A 25 -14.38 8.65 21.85
C VAL A 25 -15.08 8.82 23.20
N SER A 26 -16.40 8.96 23.14
CA SER A 26 -17.27 8.99 24.30
C SER A 26 -18.43 8.00 24.14
N PHE A 27 -18.67 7.23 25.20
CA PHE A 27 -19.75 6.24 25.28
C PHE A 27 -20.93 6.69 26.13
N ASP A 28 -20.80 7.83 26.82
CA ASP A 28 -21.74 8.37 27.81
C ASP A 28 -22.26 9.76 27.42
N TYR A 29 -22.52 9.94 26.13
CA TYR A 29 -23.08 11.18 25.56
C TYR A 29 -22.21 12.43 25.82
N GLY A 30 -20.88 12.26 25.81
CA GLY A 30 -19.92 13.35 25.89
C GLY A 30 -19.52 13.75 27.31
N ARG A 31 -19.99 13.03 28.34
CA ARG A 31 -19.62 13.30 29.74
C ARG A 31 -18.17 12.91 30.03
N THR A 32 -17.73 11.76 29.53
CA THR A 32 -16.34 11.31 29.60
C THR A 32 -15.78 11.03 28.21
N TRP A 33 -14.52 11.40 28.03
CA TRP A 33 -13.78 11.20 26.79
C TRP A 33 -12.53 10.39 27.10
N GLY A 34 -12.25 9.40 26.25
CA GLY A 34 -11.02 8.63 26.30
C GLY A 34 -10.47 8.41 24.89
N THR A 35 -9.25 7.91 24.84
CA THR A 35 -8.51 7.75 23.58
C THR A 35 -8.78 6.41 22.93
N VAL A 36 -8.34 6.28 21.69
CA VAL A 36 -8.24 4.99 20.99
C VAL A 36 -6.80 4.49 21.11
N CYS A 37 -6.61 3.22 21.46
CA CYS A 37 -5.28 2.62 21.43
C CYS A 37 -4.68 2.70 20.04
N ALA A 38 -3.44 3.19 19.99
CA ALA A 38 -2.74 3.45 18.74
C ALA A 38 -2.20 2.15 18.09
N THR A 39 -2.17 1.02 18.80
CA THR A 39 -1.69 -0.24 18.25
C THR A 39 -2.46 -0.61 16.97
N HIS A 40 -1.74 -0.89 15.88
CA HIS A 40 -2.28 -1.18 14.55
C HIS A 40 -3.10 -0.05 13.92
N TRP A 41 -3.09 1.16 14.50
CA TRP A 41 -3.74 2.32 13.93
C TRP A 41 -3.14 2.66 12.57
N SER A 42 -3.98 2.70 11.54
CA SER A 42 -3.60 2.90 10.15
C SER A 42 -4.45 3.98 9.47
N TYR A 43 -4.25 4.18 8.16
CA TYR A 43 -5.10 5.06 7.36
C TYR A 43 -6.54 4.54 7.23
N ARG A 44 -6.79 3.24 7.44
CA ARG A 44 -8.14 2.67 7.34
C ARG A 44 -9.03 3.15 8.49
N GLU A 45 -8.55 3.06 9.73
CA GLU A 45 -9.29 3.57 10.89
C GLU A 45 -9.42 5.10 10.81
N ALA A 46 -8.36 5.79 10.37
CA ALA A 46 -8.38 7.23 10.18
C ALA A 46 -9.42 7.68 9.13
N ASN A 47 -9.58 6.93 8.04
CA ASN A 47 -10.60 7.21 7.02
C ASN A 47 -12.01 7.12 7.60
N VAL A 48 -12.29 6.12 8.44
CA VAL A 48 -13.58 6.00 9.14
C VAL A 48 -13.80 7.20 10.07
N VAL A 49 -12.77 7.65 10.79
CA VAL A 49 -12.85 8.86 11.64
C VAL A 49 -13.19 10.11 10.83
N CYS A 50 -12.46 10.37 9.74
CA CYS A 50 -12.68 11.57 8.93
C CYS A 50 -14.06 11.57 8.27
N LYS A 51 -14.55 10.41 7.83
CA LYS A 51 -15.91 10.23 7.30
C LYS A 51 -16.96 10.43 8.39
N GLN A 52 -16.81 9.79 9.55
CA GLN A 52 -17.74 9.89 10.67
C GLN A 52 -17.90 11.34 11.19
N LEU A 53 -16.84 12.14 11.11
CA LEU A 53 -16.85 13.56 11.49
C LEU A 53 -17.24 14.51 10.36
N ASN A 54 -17.52 14.00 9.16
CA ASN A 54 -17.81 14.78 7.96
C ASN A 54 -16.68 15.78 7.61
N LEU A 55 -15.43 15.33 7.72
CA LEU A 55 -14.22 16.13 7.45
C LEU A 55 -13.48 15.68 6.17
N GLY A 56 -14.02 14.69 5.45
CA GLY A 56 -13.45 14.13 4.23
C GLY A 56 -12.64 12.85 4.48
N TYR A 57 -11.40 12.80 4.00
CA TYR A 57 -10.52 11.63 3.98
C TYR A 57 -9.28 11.83 4.83
N ALA A 58 -8.66 10.74 5.29
CA ALA A 58 -7.45 10.79 6.09
C ALA A 58 -6.20 10.99 5.22
N ALA A 59 -5.67 12.21 5.20
CA ALA A 59 -4.37 12.50 4.57
C ALA A 59 -3.17 12.15 5.46
N PHE A 60 -3.40 11.95 6.75
CA PHE A 60 -2.36 11.54 7.69
C PHE A 60 -2.94 10.67 8.79
N SER A 61 -2.21 9.63 9.14
CA SER A 61 -2.47 8.75 10.27
C SER A 61 -1.16 8.45 10.97
N ASN A 62 -1.10 8.60 12.30
CA ASN A 62 0.12 8.33 13.05
C ASN A 62 -0.16 7.86 14.48
N GLN A 63 0.83 7.18 15.06
CA GLN A 63 0.88 6.71 16.43
C GLN A 63 1.96 7.52 17.16
N THR A 64 1.56 8.50 17.95
CA THR A 64 2.52 9.47 18.54
C THR A 64 2.14 9.86 19.96
N GLN A 65 3.09 10.45 20.68
CA GLN A 65 2.90 11.07 21.99
C GLN A 65 2.84 12.60 21.89
N GLN A 66 3.09 13.17 20.70
CA GLN A 66 3.10 14.62 20.47
C GLN A 66 1.74 15.24 20.81
N PHE A 67 0.66 14.52 20.54
CA PHE A 67 -0.70 14.94 20.88
C PHE A 67 -1.13 14.36 22.25
N GLY A 68 -0.22 14.29 23.23
CA GLY A 68 -0.48 13.72 24.55
C GLY A 68 -0.32 12.20 24.61
N THR A 69 -0.49 11.64 25.81
CA THR A 69 -0.23 10.22 26.10
C THR A 69 -1.44 9.54 26.72
N SER A 70 -1.49 8.21 26.60
CA SER A 70 -2.53 7.38 27.22
C SER A 70 -2.55 7.43 28.76
N HIS A 71 -1.47 7.90 29.39
CA HIS A 71 -1.41 8.13 30.85
C HIS A 71 -2.29 9.28 31.31
N ARG A 72 -2.33 10.39 30.55
CA ARG A 72 -3.18 11.55 30.84
C ARG A 72 -4.60 11.33 30.31
N TYR A 73 -4.75 10.51 29.27
CA TYR A 73 -6.01 10.24 28.59
C TYR A 73 -6.18 8.72 28.36
N PRO A 74 -6.78 7.97 29.30
CA PRO A 74 -6.88 6.51 29.20
C PRO A 74 -7.64 6.05 27.96
N TRP A 75 -7.31 4.86 27.46
CA TRP A 75 -8.00 4.30 26.30
C TRP A 75 -9.42 3.85 26.68
N ASN A 76 -10.41 4.40 25.98
CA ASN A 76 -11.80 3.94 26.06
C ASN A 76 -12.15 2.98 24.92
N MET A 77 -11.28 2.88 23.91
CA MET A 77 -11.43 2.00 22.75
C MET A 77 -10.07 1.45 22.34
N VAL A 78 -10.06 0.20 21.92
CA VAL A 78 -8.85 -0.63 21.80
C VAL A 78 -9.08 -1.63 20.64
N GLY A 79 -8.04 -2.29 20.14
CA GLY A 79 -8.08 -3.32 19.08
C GLY A 79 -9.13 -3.10 17.98
N THR A 80 -9.19 -1.87 17.44
CA THR A 80 -10.13 -1.47 16.41
C THR A 80 -9.46 -1.67 15.07
N LEU A 81 -10.00 -2.58 14.26
CA LEU A 81 -9.49 -2.89 12.94
C LEU A 81 -10.60 -2.61 11.92
N CYS A 82 -10.42 -1.55 11.15
CA CYS A 82 -11.36 -1.11 10.12
C CYS A 82 -10.91 -1.59 8.74
N ARG A 83 -11.89 -1.83 7.88
CA ARG A 83 -11.73 -1.93 6.43
C ARG A 83 -11.47 -0.56 5.80
N GLY A 84 -12.03 0.51 6.38
CA GLY A 84 -11.97 1.89 5.87
C GLY A 84 -13.25 2.36 5.17
N THR A 85 -14.23 1.46 5.00
CA THR A 85 -15.54 1.72 4.37
C THR A 85 -16.66 1.90 5.38
N GLU A 86 -16.41 1.64 6.66
CA GLU A 86 -17.37 1.76 7.74
C GLU A 86 -17.86 3.21 7.92
N HIS A 87 -19.11 3.36 8.37
CA HIS A 87 -19.69 4.68 8.66
C HIS A 87 -19.27 5.20 10.04
N SER A 88 -19.04 4.29 11.00
CA SER A 88 -18.55 4.62 12.32
C SER A 88 -17.45 3.66 12.76
N LEU A 89 -16.54 4.15 13.60
CA LEU A 89 -15.55 3.29 14.29
C LEU A 89 -16.21 2.14 15.08
N ARG A 90 -17.49 2.26 15.45
CA ARG A 90 -18.26 1.19 16.10
C ARG A 90 -18.49 -0.03 15.21
N ASP A 91 -18.52 0.18 13.91
CA ASP A 91 -18.87 -0.87 12.93
C ASP A 91 -17.62 -1.65 12.50
N CYS A 92 -16.43 -1.15 12.86
CA CYS A 92 -15.16 -1.83 12.61
C CYS A 92 -15.03 -3.10 13.45
N PHE A 93 -14.27 -4.05 12.94
CA PHE A 93 -13.95 -5.29 13.65
C PHE A 93 -13.19 -4.99 14.96
N ARG A 94 -13.46 -5.81 15.98
CA ARG A 94 -12.82 -5.72 17.30
C ARG A 94 -12.08 -7.02 17.59
N GLU A 95 -10.79 -6.92 17.87
CA GLU A 95 -10.01 -8.08 18.29
C GLU A 95 -10.53 -8.66 19.61
N SER A 96 -10.63 -9.99 19.67
CA SER A 96 -11.18 -10.71 20.83
C SER A 96 -10.18 -10.94 21.97
N GLN A 97 -8.86 -10.83 21.72
CA GLN A 97 -7.81 -10.99 22.73
C GLN A 97 -7.11 -9.65 23.02
N TYR A 98 -7.27 -9.12 24.23
CA TYR A 98 -7.31 -7.67 24.40
C TYR A 98 -6.65 -7.09 25.66
N PRO A 99 -5.49 -7.61 26.13
CA PRO A 99 -4.59 -6.70 26.86
C PRO A 99 -3.10 -6.79 26.51
N ARG A 100 -2.62 -7.73 25.67
CA ARG A 100 -1.17 -7.90 25.51
C ARG A 100 -0.49 -6.72 24.83
N VAL A 101 -1.13 -6.06 23.86
CA VAL A 101 -0.47 -5.06 22.99
C VAL A 101 -0.83 -3.61 23.35
N CYS A 102 -2.03 -3.38 23.87
CA CYS A 102 -2.43 -2.10 24.47
C CYS A 102 -2.23 -2.19 25.98
N ASN A 103 -0.97 -2.10 26.40
CA ASN A 103 -0.57 -2.18 27.81
C ASN A 103 0.18 -0.90 28.25
N ALA A 104 0.58 -0.83 29.52
CA ALA A 104 1.23 0.35 30.13
C ALA A 104 2.55 0.80 29.45
N THR A 105 3.18 -0.03 28.62
CA THR A 105 4.37 0.35 27.84
C THR A 105 4.02 1.15 26.58
N ASN A 106 2.83 0.94 26.00
CA ASN A 106 2.37 1.74 24.88
C ASN A 106 1.67 3.01 25.39
N ARG A 107 2.32 4.15 25.17
CA ARG A 107 1.80 5.47 25.57
C ARG A 107 1.26 6.29 24.39
N ASN A 108 1.34 5.74 23.19
CA ASN A 108 0.98 6.44 21.97
C ASN A 108 -0.54 6.56 21.86
N VAL A 109 -0.97 7.64 21.22
CA VAL A 109 -2.37 7.91 20.89
C VAL A 109 -2.55 7.91 19.38
N ALA A 110 -3.74 7.52 18.95
CA ALA A 110 -4.18 7.60 17.56
C ALA A 110 -4.39 9.06 17.15
N VAL A 111 -3.76 9.48 16.05
CA VAL A 111 -3.86 10.83 15.49
C VAL A 111 -4.26 10.75 14.03
N VAL A 112 -5.09 11.71 13.59
CA VAL A 112 -5.51 11.83 12.19
C VAL A 112 -5.41 13.28 11.72
N ARG A 113 -5.20 13.47 10.42
CA ARG A 113 -5.48 14.73 9.70
C ARG A 113 -6.42 14.45 8.54
N CYS A 114 -7.51 15.20 8.49
CA CYS A 114 -8.55 15.08 7.47
C CYS A 114 -8.43 16.17 6.41
N VAL A 115 -8.67 15.81 5.16
CA VAL A 115 -8.71 16.71 4.00
C VAL A 115 -9.96 16.43 3.17
N GLU A 116 -10.45 17.42 2.43
CA GLU A 116 -11.65 17.23 1.59
C GLU A 116 -11.37 16.44 0.32
N LYS A 117 -10.15 16.55 -0.21
CA LYS A 117 -9.73 15.92 -1.46
C LYS A 117 -8.50 15.07 -1.21
N LEU A 118 -8.51 13.86 -1.75
CA LEU A 118 -7.41 12.91 -1.64
C LEU A 118 -7.28 12.11 -2.94
N SER A 119 -6.11 11.53 -3.16
CA SER A 119 -5.83 10.59 -4.26
C SER A 119 -6.57 9.27 -4.07
N ASP A 120 -6.75 8.53 -5.16
CA ASP A 120 -7.33 7.19 -5.19
C ASP A 120 -6.68 6.45 -6.36
N LEU A 121 -5.83 5.47 -6.06
CA LEU A 121 -5.12 4.70 -7.07
C LEU A 121 -5.92 3.46 -7.45
N THR A 122 -6.00 3.20 -8.75
CA THR A 122 -6.55 1.95 -9.28
C THR A 122 -5.55 1.25 -10.18
N LEU A 123 -5.57 -0.08 -10.13
CA LEU A 123 -4.79 -0.93 -11.03
C LEU A 123 -5.42 -0.99 -12.43
N GLY A 124 -4.56 -0.89 -13.45
CA GLY A 124 -4.84 -1.23 -14.84
C GLY A 124 -4.76 -2.74 -15.07
N ILE A 125 -5.92 -3.41 -15.05
CA ILE A 125 -5.99 -4.87 -15.16
C ILE A 125 -5.79 -5.40 -16.58
N GLN A 126 -6.11 -4.59 -17.60
CA GLN A 126 -5.97 -4.99 -19.00
C GLN A 126 -4.50 -5.07 -19.40
N GLU A 127 -3.70 -4.12 -18.92
CA GLU A 127 -2.26 -4.07 -19.15
C GLU A 127 -1.56 -5.30 -18.59
N ILE A 128 -2.01 -5.81 -17.43
CA ILE A 128 -1.49 -7.05 -16.83
C ILE A 128 -1.74 -8.23 -17.77
N GLU A 129 -2.98 -8.46 -18.20
CA GLU A 129 -3.33 -9.60 -19.07
C GLU A 129 -2.62 -9.55 -20.42
N GLN A 130 -2.58 -8.37 -21.05
CA GLN A 130 -2.07 -8.21 -22.41
C GLN A 130 -0.55 -8.27 -22.50
N SER A 131 0.14 -7.91 -21.42
CA SER A 131 1.61 -7.85 -21.41
C SER A 131 2.27 -9.03 -20.69
N ALA A 132 1.51 -9.90 -20.02
CA ALA A 132 2.10 -10.99 -19.25
C ALA A 132 2.81 -12.01 -20.15
N TYR A 133 4.07 -12.31 -19.84
CA TYR A 133 4.82 -13.40 -20.49
C TYR A 133 5.87 -14.01 -19.56
N LEU A 134 6.26 -15.25 -19.85
CA LEU A 134 7.36 -15.92 -19.17
C LEU A 134 8.68 -15.57 -19.85
N ASP A 135 9.62 -15.04 -19.08
CA ASP A 135 10.99 -14.76 -19.48
C ASP A 135 11.95 -15.73 -18.80
N THR A 136 13.05 -16.08 -19.46
CA THR A 136 14.07 -16.98 -18.90
C THR A 136 15.42 -16.29 -18.97
N GLN A 137 16.03 -16.01 -17.82
CA GLN A 137 17.30 -15.30 -17.72
C GLN A 137 18.30 -16.06 -16.84
N PRO A 138 19.59 -16.12 -17.22
CA PRO A 138 20.63 -16.65 -16.34
C PRO A 138 20.87 -15.69 -15.17
N LEU A 139 21.15 -16.24 -13.98
CA LEU A 139 21.36 -15.46 -12.76
C LEU A 139 22.41 -14.36 -12.88
N GLN A 140 23.51 -14.59 -13.61
CA GLN A 140 24.55 -13.58 -13.86
C GLN A 140 24.06 -12.29 -14.52
N ARG A 141 22.88 -12.30 -15.17
CA ARG A 141 22.27 -11.11 -15.79
C ARG A 141 21.31 -10.37 -14.84
N LEU A 142 21.07 -10.91 -13.66
CA LEU A 142 20.05 -10.41 -12.72
C LEU A 142 20.67 -9.75 -11.49
N THR A 143 21.97 -9.43 -11.50
CA THR A 143 22.71 -8.88 -10.34
C THR A 143 22.02 -7.67 -9.73
N CYS A 144 21.60 -6.70 -10.56
CA CYS A 144 20.87 -5.52 -10.10
C CYS A 144 19.54 -5.85 -9.42
N ALA A 145 18.74 -6.73 -10.05
CA ALA A 145 17.48 -7.17 -9.45
C ALA A 145 17.71 -8.01 -8.17
N MET A 146 18.89 -8.62 -8.00
CA MET A 146 19.26 -9.30 -6.76
C MET A 146 19.54 -8.29 -5.65
N GLU A 147 20.24 -7.19 -5.92
CA GLU A 147 20.46 -6.11 -4.93
C GLU A 147 19.13 -5.57 -4.36
N GLU A 148 18.07 -5.56 -5.18
CA GLU A 148 16.71 -5.17 -4.80
C GLU A 148 15.83 -6.31 -4.25
N ASN A 149 16.38 -7.48 -3.94
CA ASN A 149 15.61 -8.62 -3.39
C ASN A 149 14.48 -9.16 -4.31
N CYS A 150 14.59 -9.03 -5.64
CA CYS A 150 13.51 -9.33 -6.59
C CYS A 150 13.45 -10.78 -7.12
N LEU A 151 14.25 -11.69 -6.58
CA LEU A 151 14.25 -13.11 -6.96
C LEU A 151 13.80 -13.99 -5.79
N SER A 152 13.51 -15.27 -6.05
CA SER A 152 13.20 -16.18 -4.95
C SER A 152 14.44 -16.51 -4.12
N ARG A 153 14.23 -16.86 -2.84
CA ARG A 153 15.28 -16.96 -1.81
C ARG A 153 16.46 -17.89 -2.17
N ASP A 154 16.23 -18.92 -2.97
CA ASP A 154 17.25 -19.84 -3.45
C ASP A 154 18.24 -19.18 -4.42
N ALA A 155 17.81 -18.20 -5.23
CA ALA A 155 18.67 -17.50 -6.18
C ALA A 155 19.92 -16.90 -5.51
N TYR A 156 19.74 -16.30 -4.34
CA TYR A 156 20.79 -15.68 -3.52
C TYR A 156 21.83 -16.66 -2.98
N ARG A 157 21.47 -17.96 -2.90
CA ARG A 157 22.38 -19.01 -2.44
C ARG A 157 23.15 -19.61 -3.60
N ILE A 158 22.47 -19.82 -4.73
CA ILE A 158 23.04 -20.56 -5.86
C ILE A 158 23.83 -19.68 -6.82
N ILE A 159 23.67 -18.35 -6.83
CA ILE A 159 24.44 -17.44 -7.70
C ILE A 159 25.96 -17.65 -7.56
N LEU A 160 26.45 -17.93 -6.35
CA LEU A 160 27.87 -18.09 -6.04
C LEU A 160 28.49 -19.34 -6.69
N THR A 161 27.68 -20.39 -6.91
CA THR A 161 28.15 -21.68 -7.43
C THR A 161 27.64 -21.98 -8.83
N GLN A 162 26.51 -21.37 -9.23
CA GLN A 162 25.80 -21.63 -10.47
C GLN A 162 25.32 -20.31 -11.13
N PRO A 163 26.23 -19.41 -11.54
CA PRO A 163 25.86 -18.12 -12.15
C PRO A 163 25.09 -18.25 -13.48
N GLN A 164 25.16 -19.40 -14.14
CA GLN A 164 24.40 -19.71 -15.36
C GLN A 164 23.02 -20.31 -15.08
N ALA A 165 22.67 -20.59 -13.82
CA ALA A 165 21.36 -21.17 -13.51
C ALA A 165 20.25 -20.24 -14.01
N LEU A 166 19.29 -20.83 -14.73
CA LEU A 166 18.21 -20.10 -15.37
C LEU A 166 17.09 -19.83 -14.37
N ARG A 167 16.58 -18.60 -14.39
CA ARG A 167 15.40 -18.16 -13.64
C ARG A 167 14.25 -17.96 -14.61
N LYS A 168 13.07 -18.45 -14.24
CA LYS A 168 11.81 -18.22 -14.96
C LYS A 168 11.06 -17.07 -14.29
N LEU A 169 10.96 -15.96 -14.99
CA LEU A 169 10.41 -14.70 -14.48
C LEU A 169 9.08 -14.43 -15.20
N LEU A 170 7.97 -14.43 -14.46
CA LEU A 170 6.68 -14.01 -14.99
C LEU A 170 6.64 -12.48 -15.02
N ARG A 171 6.91 -11.88 -16.18
CA ARG A 171 6.87 -10.43 -16.40
C ARG A 171 5.46 -9.97 -16.77
N PHE A 172 5.08 -8.78 -16.32
CA PHE A 172 3.82 -8.11 -16.68
C PHE A 172 3.90 -6.62 -16.36
N THR A 173 3.18 -5.79 -17.11
CA THR A 173 3.08 -4.35 -16.88
C THR A 173 2.14 -4.06 -15.71
N THR A 174 2.53 -3.15 -14.83
CA THR A 174 1.65 -2.58 -13.79
C THR A 174 1.35 -1.13 -14.13
N ARG A 175 0.07 -0.76 -14.22
CA ARG A 175 -0.37 0.64 -14.37
C ARG A 175 -1.12 1.07 -13.11
N ALA A 176 -0.69 2.17 -12.49
CA ALA A 176 -1.36 2.79 -11.36
C ALA A 176 -1.98 4.13 -11.81
N GLU A 177 -3.31 4.20 -11.87
CA GLU A 177 -4.04 5.40 -12.28
C GLU A 177 -4.60 6.14 -11.07
N ASN A 178 -4.40 7.45 -11.00
CA ASN A 178 -5.04 8.27 -9.98
C ASN A 178 -6.44 8.71 -10.46
N VAL A 179 -7.46 8.04 -9.92
CA VAL A 179 -8.89 8.33 -10.14
C VAL A 179 -9.51 9.18 -9.01
N GLY A 180 -8.67 9.66 -8.09
CA GLY A 180 -9.10 10.49 -6.96
C GLY A 180 -9.37 11.94 -7.33
N SER A 181 -9.29 12.79 -6.32
CA SER A 181 -9.63 14.22 -6.40
C SER A 181 -8.46 15.15 -6.03
N ALA A 182 -7.30 14.56 -5.72
CA ALA A 182 -6.04 15.24 -5.45
C ALA A 182 -4.88 14.42 -6.05
N ASP A 183 -3.74 15.06 -6.29
CA ASP A 183 -2.53 14.39 -6.77
C ASP A 183 -2.06 13.36 -5.73
N PHE A 184 -1.63 12.18 -6.19
CA PHE A 184 -0.92 11.22 -5.36
C PHE A 184 0.52 11.70 -5.21
N SER A 185 1.02 11.85 -3.99
CA SER A 185 2.38 12.33 -3.73
C SER A 185 3.00 11.56 -2.57
N PRO A 186 4.25 11.07 -2.72
CA PRO A 186 4.95 10.43 -1.63
C PRO A 186 5.24 11.48 -0.53
N TYR A 187 4.81 11.18 0.70
CA TYR A 187 4.99 12.09 1.86
C TYR A 187 6.44 12.11 2.37
N SER A 188 7.31 11.21 1.87
CA SER A 188 8.69 11.08 2.34
C SER A 188 9.48 12.35 2.05
N ASN A 189 10.16 12.85 3.09
CA ASN A 189 11.25 13.81 2.92
C ASN A 189 12.21 13.23 1.88
N TYR A 190 12.69 14.04 0.93
CA TYR A 190 13.62 13.61 -0.11
C TYR A 190 14.86 12.90 0.47
N GLU A 191 15.22 13.21 1.72
CA GLU A 191 16.32 12.60 2.48
C GLU A 191 16.10 11.11 2.81
N GLN A 192 14.87 10.61 2.70
CA GLN A 192 14.53 9.19 2.92
C GLN A 192 14.49 8.40 1.61
N TRP A 193 14.67 9.07 0.47
CA TRP A 193 14.66 8.38 -0.82
C TRP A 193 15.97 7.62 -1.00
N GLN A 194 15.84 6.36 -1.42
CA GLN A 194 17.01 5.51 -1.65
C GLN A 194 17.45 5.66 -3.11
N TRP A 195 18.69 6.07 -3.32
CA TRP A 195 19.29 6.08 -4.65
C TRP A 195 19.60 4.65 -5.07
N HIS A 196 19.12 4.24 -6.24
CA HIS A 196 19.44 2.93 -6.79
C HIS A 196 20.44 3.05 -7.95
N GLN A 197 21.66 2.55 -7.71
CA GLN A 197 22.79 2.70 -8.64
C GLN A 197 22.53 2.02 -9.99
N CYS A 198 21.81 0.89 -9.98
CA CYS A 198 21.49 0.16 -11.20
C CYS A 198 20.55 0.91 -12.13
N HIS A 199 19.69 1.78 -11.58
CA HIS A 199 18.65 2.49 -12.36
C HIS A 199 18.81 4.01 -12.37
N ASN A 200 19.88 4.51 -11.74
CA ASN A 200 20.30 5.91 -11.77
C ASN A 200 19.17 6.91 -11.42
N HIS A 201 18.33 6.56 -10.45
CA HIS A 201 17.30 7.44 -9.90
C HIS A 201 16.93 7.04 -8.46
N TYR A 202 16.09 7.84 -7.82
CA TYR A 202 15.64 7.65 -6.44
C TYR A 202 14.30 6.90 -6.35
N HIS A 203 14.23 5.92 -5.46
CA HIS A 203 12.99 5.27 -5.03
C HIS A 203 12.40 6.05 -3.84
N SER A 204 11.17 6.58 -4.00
CA SER A 204 10.48 7.36 -2.96
C SER A 204 9.69 6.51 -1.96
N MET A 205 9.50 5.23 -2.28
CA MET A 205 8.85 4.17 -1.49
C MET A 205 9.58 2.83 -1.69
N GLU A 206 9.89 2.13 -0.60
CA GLU A 206 10.53 0.80 -0.66
C GLU A 206 9.61 -0.27 -1.27
N SER A 207 8.29 -0.10 -1.15
CA SER A 207 7.28 -1.02 -1.69
C SER A 207 6.10 -0.22 -2.23
N PHE A 208 6.05 -0.02 -3.55
CA PHE A 208 4.92 0.61 -4.23
C PHE A 208 3.91 -0.42 -4.70
N ALA A 209 4.39 -1.55 -5.20
CA ALA A 209 3.55 -2.68 -5.58
C ALA A 209 4.09 -4.01 -5.06
N SER A 210 3.17 -4.91 -4.70
CA SER A 210 3.49 -6.28 -4.33
C SER A 210 2.89 -7.25 -5.33
N PHE A 211 3.63 -8.32 -5.63
CA PHE A 211 3.26 -9.33 -6.60
C PHE A 211 3.32 -10.69 -5.92
N ASP A 212 2.18 -11.27 -5.59
CA ASP A 212 2.12 -12.55 -4.92
C ASP A 212 1.54 -13.60 -5.85
N VAL A 213 2.04 -14.83 -5.77
CA VAL A 213 1.41 -15.99 -6.40
C VAL A 213 0.93 -16.93 -5.32
N TYR A 214 -0.35 -17.27 -5.37
CA TYR A 214 -1.00 -18.22 -4.49
C TYR A 214 -1.35 -19.49 -5.26
N ASN A 215 -1.35 -20.64 -4.57
CA ASN A 215 -2.03 -21.82 -5.10
C ASN A 215 -3.55 -21.63 -5.04
N MET A 216 -4.31 -22.55 -5.64
CA MET A 216 -5.78 -22.49 -5.64
C MET A 216 -6.41 -22.66 -4.24
N SER A 217 -5.63 -23.03 -3.23
CA SER A 217 -6.02 -23.07 -1.82
C SER A 217 -5.62 -21.79 -1.05
N TYR A 218 -5.30 -20.71 -1.76
CA TYR A 218 -4.88 -19.42 -1.20
C TYR A 218 -3.63 -19.47 -0.30
N GLN A 219 -2.74 -20.44 -0.50
CA GLN A 219 -1.42 -20.45 0.14
C GLN A 219 -0.42 -19.73 -0.76
N LYS A 220 0.30 -18.75 -0.21
CA LYS A 220 1.35 -18.02 -0.94
C LYS A 220 2.49 -18.98 -1.29
N VAL A 221 2.81 -19.10 -2.58
CA VAL A 221 3.84 -20.02 -3.12
C VAL A 221 5.00 -19.31 -3.81
N ALA A 222 4.79 -18.07 -4.26
CA ALA A 222 5.86 -17.20 -4.70
C ALA A 222 5.53 -15.74 -4.37
N GLN A 223 6.56 -14.92 -4.31
CA GLN A 223 6.45 -13.50 -4.05
C GLN A 223 7.49 -12.76 -4.89
N GLY A 224 7.07 -11.64 -5.45
CA GLY A 224 7.89 -10.58 -6.00
C GLY A 224 7.38 -9.25 -5.44
N HIS A 225 8.10 -8.19 -5.76
CA HIS A 225 7.69 -6.85 -5.38
C HIS A 225 8.32 -5.86 -6.34
N LYS A 226 7.80 -4.64 -6.29
CA LYS A 226 8.33 -3.50 -7.00
C LYS A 226 8.39 -2.35 -6.00
N ALA A 227 9.61 -1.95 -5.64
CA ALA A 227 9.84 -0.64 -5.05
C ALA A 227 9.26 0.43 -5.99
N SER A 228 8.87 1.60 -5.48
CA SER A 228 8.57 2.69 -6.41
C SER A 228 9.85 2.95 -7.19
N PHE A 229 9.81 2.72 -8.50
CA PHE A 229 10.60 3.55 -9.41
C PHE A 229 10.05 4.98 -9.22
N CYS A 230 10.70 5.99 -9.77
CA CYS A 230 10.13 7.34 -9.73
C CYS A 230 8.61 7.36 -10.00
N LEU A 231 7.82 8.01 -9.13
CA LEU A 231 6.39 8.24 -9.40
C LEU A 231 6.23 9.40 -10.37
N MET A 232 5.66 9.12 -11.54
CA MET A 232 5.49 10.13 -12.60
C MET A 232 4.20 9.97 -13.40
N ASP A 233 3.86 11.02 -14.15
CA ASP A 233 2.77 10.97 -15.12
C ASP A 233 3.28 10.38 -16.44
N THR A 234 3.22 9.06 -16.59
CA THR A 234 3.61 8.40 -17.85
C THR A 234 2.67 8.80 -19.00
N ALA A 235 1.37 8.88 -18.72
CA ALA A 235 0.37 9.48 -19.60
C ALA A 235 -0.87 9.89 -18.79
N CYS A 236 -1.77 10.64 -19.44
CA CYS A 236 -2.98 11.16 -18.81
C CYS A 236 -4.21 11.04 -19.70
N LYS A 237 -5.38 11.18 -19.09
CA LYS A 237 -6.65 11.35 -19.81
C LYS A 237 -6.59 12.56 -20.73
N SER A 238 -7.35 12.51 -21.83
CA SER A 238 -7.43 13.61 -22.79
C SER A 238 -7.80 14.92 -22.10
N GLY A 239 -7.07 15.99 -22.41
CA GLY A 239 -7.26 17.31 -21.80
C GLY A 239 -6.55 17.53 -20.46
N ILE A 240 -5.89 16.51 -19.89
CA ILE A 240 -5.08 16.65 -18.68
C ILE A 240 -3.61 16.80 -19.06
N THR A 241 -2.95 17.82 -18.50
CA THR A 241 -1.52 18.05 -18.69
C THR A 241 -0.71 17.31 -17.63
N PRO A 242 0.28 16.47 -18.01
CA PRO A 242 1.16 15.81 -17.04
C PRO A 242 2.00 16.84 -16.27
N LYS A 243 2.23 16.57 -14.99
CA LYS A 243 2.93 17.46 -14.03
C LYS A 243 4.19 16.82 -13.46
N TYR A 244 4.14 15.53 -13.12
CA TYR A 244 5.20 14.83 -12.41
C TYR A 244 6.13 14.08 -13.35
N THR A 245 7.43 14.13 -13.06
CA THR A 245 8.49 13.47 -13.83
C THR A 245 9.56 12.93 -12.88
N CYS A 246 10.46 12.10 -13.40
CA CYS A 246 11.58 11.55 -12.64
C CYS A 246 12.75 12.51 -12.41
N GLY A 247 12.55 13.81 -12.64
CA GLY A 247 13.54 14.84 -12.34
C GLY A 247 13.67 15.16 -10.84
N ASN A 248 14.66 16.00 -10.53
CA ASN A 248 15.23 16.17 -9.19
C ASN A 248 14.34 16.75 -8.07
N ARG A 249 13.05 17.10 -8.28
CA ARG A 249 12.32 17.89 -7.27
C ARG A 249 10.88 17.48 -6.95
N THR A 250 10.18 16.73 -7.78
CA THR A 250 8.77 16.37 -7.51
C THR A 250 8.39 15.06 -8.15
N GLN A 251 7.95 14.11 -7.34
CA GLN A 251 7.35 12.85 -7.77
C GLN A 251 5.87 12.81 -7.37
N GLY A 252 5.07 12.08 -8.13
CA GLY A 252 3.64 11.93 -7.90
C GLY A 252 2.89 11.45 -9.13
N ILE A 253 1.58 11.26 -8.97
CA ILE A 253 0.66 10.92 -10.06
C ILE A 253 -0.48 11.92 -10.00
N SER A 254 -0.59 12.76 -11.03
CA SER A 254 -1.61 13.79 -11.12
C SER A 254 -3.01 13.19 -11.27
N ILE A 255 -4.03 13.96 -10.86
CA ILE A 255 -5.43 13.56 -11.03
C ILE A 255 -5.72 13.26 -12.50
N GLY A 256 -6.22 12.05 -12.80
CA GLY A 256 -6.51 11.63 -14.17
C GLY A 256 -5.28 11.20 -14.98
N CYS A 257 -4.11 11.13 -14.37
CA CYS A 257 -2.90 10.55 -14.93
C CYS A 257 -2.62 9.16 -14.36
N TRP A 258 -1.65 8.47 -14.96
CA TRP A 258 -1.19 7.18 -14.46
C TRP A 258 0.33 7.02 -14.63
N ASP A 259 0.87 6.17 -13.78
CA ASP A 259 2.26 5.71 -13.85
C ASP A 259 2.28 4.26 -14.36
N THR A 260 3.09 3.99 -15.40
CA THR A 260 3.15 2.68 -16.05
C THR A 260 4.54 2.07 -15.92
N TYR A 261 4.59 0.95 -15.22
CA TYR A 261 5.77 0.13 -15.04
C TYR A 261 5.77 -1.01 -16.06
N SER A 262 6.45 -0.80 -17.18
CA SER A 262 6.48 -1.76 -18.28
C SER A 262 7.32 -3.00 -17.99
N THR A 263 7.04 -4.11 -18.70
CA THR A 263 7.72 -5.41 -18.55
C THR A 263 9.25 -5.39 -18.69
N GLY A 264 9.81 -4.35 -19.31
CA GLY A 264 11.26 -4.21 -19.51
C GLY A 264 12.03 -3.75 -18.28
N LEU A 265 11.33 -3.24 -17.25
CA LEU A 265 11.97 -2.80 -16.02
C LEU A 265 12.45 -4.00 -15.17
N ASP A 266 13.53 -3.79 -14.42
CA ASP A 266 13.95 -4.75 -13.39
C ASP A 266 12.87 -4.91 -12.32
N CYS A 267 12.81 -6.06 -11.67
CA CYS A 267 11.83 -6.37 -10.62
C CYS A 267 10.37 -6.33 -11.05
N GLN A 268 10.08 -6.08 -12.34
CA GLN A 268 8.73 -6.06 -12.88
C GLN A 268 8.27 -7.48 -13.24
N TRP A 269 8.36 -8.38 -12.27
CA TRP A 269 8.05 -9.81 -12.39
C TRP A 269 7.78 -10.49 -11.06
N VAL A 270 7.31 -11.74 -11.13
CA VAL A 270 7.45 -12.74 -10.05
C VAL A 270 8.40 -13.84 -10.52
N ASP A 271 9.38 -14.20 -9.69
CA ASP A 271 10.22 -15.38 -9.92
C ASP A 271 9.41 -16.66 -9.65
N VAL A 272 9.08 -17.38 -10.71
CA VAL A 272 8.25 -18.60 -10.70
C VAL A 272 9.08 -19.87 -10.97
N THR A 273 10.41 -19.78 -10.87
CA THR A 273 11.33 -20.86 -11.20
C THR A 273 11.00 -22.17 -10.47
N ASN A 274 10.62 -22.07 -9.19
CA ASN A 274 10.37 -23.22 -8.32
C ASN A 274 8.90 -23.67 -8.29
N LEU A 275 8.03 -23.03 -9.07
CA LEU A 275 6.63 -23.46 -9.14
C LEU A 275 6.50 -24.72 -10.00
N PRO A 276 5.67 -25.70 -9.60
CA PRO A 276 5.31 -26.80 -10.48
C PRO A 276 4.59 -26.30 -11.74
N ALA A 277 5.08 -26.75 -12.91
CA ALA A 277 4.46 -26.48 -14.21
C ALA A 277 3.13 -27.23 -14.39
N ASN A 278 2.39 -26.84 -15.43
CA ASN A 278 1.07 -27.38 -15.81
C ASN A 278 0.02 -27.28 -14.69
N ARG A 279 0.03 -26.15 -13.99
CA ARG A 279 -0.93 -25.83 -12.92
C ARG A 279 -1.47 -24.42 -13.08
N THR A 280 -2.66 -24.22 -12.54
CA THR A 280 -3.25 -22.88 -12.40
C THR A 280 -2.97 -22.34 -11.00
N TYR A 281 -2.59 -21.07 -10.93
CA TYR A 281 -2.32 -20.31 -9.73
C TYR A 281 -3.14 -19.01 -9.74
N ILE A 282 -3.16 -18.32 -8.61
CA ILE A 282 -3.73 -16.98 -8.48
C ILE A 282 -2.56 -16.00 -8.42
N LEU A 283 -2.45 -15.13 -9.42
CA LEU A 283 -1.54 -13.99 -9.40
C LEU A 283 -2.28 -12.80 -8.77
N ARG A 284 -1.77 -12.31 -7.64
CA ARG A 284 -2.30 -11.14 -6.94
C ARG A 284 -1.33 -9.98 -7.08
N ILE A 285 -1.84 -8.84 -7.54
CA ILE A 285 -1.09 -7.58 -7.66
C ILE A 285 -1.75 -6.57 -6.74
N ALA A 286 -0.96 -5.83 -5.98
CA ALA A 286 -1.44 -4.75 -5.12
C ALA A 286 -0.56 -3.51 -5.30
N ILE A 287 -1.17 -2.33 -5.31
CA ILE A 287 -0.47 -1.03 -5.19
C ILE A 287 -0.75 -0.40 -3.83
N ASN A 288 0.23 0.34 -3.29
CA ASN A 288 0.20 0.82 -1.90
C ASN A 288 -0.23 -0.29 -0.90
N PRO A 289 0.39 -1.49 -0.95
CA PRO A 289 -0.08 -2.68 -0.23
C PRO A 289 -0.05 -2.53 1.30
N GLU A 290 0.80 -1.65 1.82
CA GLU A 290 0.97 -1.38 3.24
C GLU A 290 0.15 -0.19 3.73
N TYR A 291 -0.64 0.44 2.84
CA TYR A 291 -1.48 1.60 3.16
C TYR A 291 -0.65 2.77 3.72
N MET A 292 0.57 2.96 3.24
CA MET A 292 1.52 3.95 3.78
C MET A 292 1.17 5.39 3.39
N ILE A 293 0.42 5.53 2.29
CA ILE A 293 -0.12 6.80 1.80
C ILE A 293 -1.64 6.75 1.90
N GLY A 294 -2.24 7.85 2.37
CA GLY A 294 -3.69 7.97 2.46
C GLY A 294 -4.35 8.03 1.08
N GLU A 295 -5.43 7.27 0.93
CA GLU A 295 -6.27 7.27 -0.27
C GLU A 295 -7.75 7.38 0.12
N VAL A 296 -8.59 7.82 -0.81
CA VAL A 296 -10.05 7.88 -0.64
C VAL A 296 -10.62 6.51 -0.24
N SER A 297 -10.10 5.47 -0.88
CA SER A 297 -10.45 4.07 -0.71
C SER A 297 -9.21 3.23 -0.98
N PHE A 298 -9.18 2.01 -0.43
CA PHE A 298 -8.15 1.02 -0.76
C PHE A 298 -8.73 -0.23 -1.43
N GLU A 299 -10.03 -0.18 -1.79
CA GLU A 299 -10.78 -1.34 -2.27
C GLU A 299 -10.44 -1.73 -3.73
N ASN A 300 -9.82 -0.83 -4.46
CA ASN A 300 -9.45 -0.89 -5.87
C ASN A 300 -7.92 -0.96 -6.09
N ASN A 301 -7.15 -1.01 -5.01
CA ASN A 301 -5.70 -1.11 -5.01
C ASN A 301 -5.19 -2.49 -5.44
N GLY A 302 -6.08 -3.48 -5.57
CA GLY A 302 -5.70 -4.86 -5.82
C GLY A 302 -6.38 -5.48 -7.02
N ALA A 303 -5.72 -6.48 -7.59
CA ALA A 303 -6.27 -7.37 -8.59
C ALA A 303 -5.82 -8.81 -8.38
N GLU A 304 -6.71 -9.76 -8.68
CA GLU A 304 -6.40 -11.18 -8.79
C GLU A 304 -6.64 -11.66 -10.21
N CYS A 305 -5.71 -12.45 -10.73
CA CYS A 305 -5.76 -13.04 -12.07
C CYS A 305 -5.47 -14.55 -11.98
N LEU A 306 -5.97 -15.31 -12.95
CA LEU A 306 -5.58 -16.70 -13.15
C LEU A 306 -4.26 -16.78 -13.92
N LEU A 307 -3.24 -17.35 -13.28
CA LEU A 307 -1.97 -17.70 -13.90
C LEU A 307 -2.00 -19.17 -14.32
N HIS A 308 -2.14 -19.41 -15.62
CA HIS A 308 -1.99 -20.74 -16.21
C HIS A 308 -0.51 -20.97 -16.51
N TYR A 309 0.22 -21.58 -15.57
CA TYR A 309 1.66 -21.75 -15.67
C TYR A 309 2.02 -23.12 -16.24
N THR A 310 2.57 -23.13 -17.45
CA THR A 310 3.02 -24.35 -18.16
C THR A 310 4.52 -24.54 -18.08
N GLY A 311 5.26 -23.56 -17.56
CA GLY A 311 6.73 -23.54 -17.58
C GLY A 311 7.33 -23.11 -18.92
N GLU A 312 6.51 -22.88 -19.94
CA GLU A 312 6.93 -22.48 -21.29
C GLU A 312 6.34 -21.12 -21.69
N ARG A 313 7.16 -20.28 -22.34
CA ARG A 313 6.75 -18.92 -22.75
C ARG A 313 5.57 -18.92 -23.71
N SER A 314 5.54 -19.85 -24.66
CA SER A 314 4.50 -19.89 -25.69
C SER A 314 3.13 -20.27 -25.15
N THR A 315 3.03 -20.90 -23.98
CA THR A 315 1.77 -21.45 -23.45
C THR A 315 1.40 -20.95 -22.04
N THR A 316 2.31 -20.32 -21.31
CA THR A 316 1.99 -19.64 -20.05
C THR A 316 1.14 -18.40 -20.31
N ARG A 317 0.02 -18.23 -19.58
CA ARG A 317 -0.93 -17.13 -19.76
C ARG A 317 -1.43 -16.59 -18.43
N VAL A 318 -1.75 -15.29 -18.40
CA VAL A 318 -2.50 -14.64 -17.33
C VAL A 318 -3.85 -14.21 -17.91
N THR A 319 -4.94 -14.58 -17.24
CA THR A 319 -6.32 -14.31 -17.70
C THR A 319 -7.26 -14.06 -16.53
N ASN A 320 -8.47 -13.60 -16.81
CA ASN A 320 -9.54 -13.36 -15.83
C ASN A 320 -9.08 -12.46 -14.68
N CYS A 321 -8.31 -11.40 -14.99
CA CYS A 321 -7.95 -10.41 -14.01
C CYS A 321 -9.20 -9.66 -13.53
N THR A 322 -9.40 -9.64 -12.21
CA THR A 322 -10.50 -8.92 -11.55
C THR A 322 -9.95 -8.06 -10.45
N ARG A 323 -10.47 -6.84 -10.31
CA ARG A 323 -10.12 -6.01 -9.16
C ARG A 323 -10.69 -6.65 -7.91
N SER A 324 -9.85 -6.79 -6.89
CA SER A 324 -10.24 -7.32 -5.59
C SER A 324 -9.68 -6.42 -4.51
N PRO A 325 -10.47 -6.09 -3.49
CA PRO A 325 -9.91 -5.49 -2.30
C PRO A 325 -9.00 -6.50 -1.61
N LEU A 326 -7.87 -6.03 -1.08
CA LEU A 326 -6.83 -6.89 -0.52
C LEU A 326 -6.69 -6.73 1.00
N TRP A 327 -7.73 -6.21 1.65
CA TRP A 327 -7.79 -6.16 3.11
C TRP A 327 -7.95 -7.58 3.67
N TYR A 328 -7.03 -7.93 4.57
CA TYR A 328 -6.90 -9.16 5.36
C TYR A 328 -6.99 -10.52 4.63
N ASN A 329 -5.99 -11.36 4.90
CA ASN A 329 -5.86 -12.74 4.45
C ASN A 329 -7.21 -13.48 4.46
N LYS A 330 -7.67 -13.92 3.28
CA LYS A 330 -8.53 -15.10 3.19
C LYS A 330 -7.78 -16.34 3.65
#